data_AF-A0A0P1B1W1-F1
#
_entry.id   AF-A0A0P1B1W1-F1
#
_cell.length_a   1.000
_cell.length_b   1.000
_cell.length_c   1.000
_cell.angle_alpha   90.00
_cell.angle_beta   90.00
_cell.angle_gamma   90.00
#
_symmetry.space_group_name_H-M   'P 1'
#
loop_
_entity.id
_entity.type
_entity.pdbx_description
1 polymer ?
#
loop_
_entity_poly.entity_id
_entity_poly.type
_entity_poly.pdbx_seq_one_letter_code
_entity_poly.pdbx_strand_id
1 'polypeptide(L)'
;MPAFQQQAIVDFMTTKYPTTTQQQLQSVHNNRGFCDLTNVELLEAYLAEQLQNKTVDIDANLALLKLYLVYPATANATVVAKILAKGIMAIPSTFFSGASTMIPENIREDAVVTKMLRAGFLLQSCLFEDYWKEEVALTKELPGFLDSVRAFILTAVSHSHSAISIEVLAAKINVSNKRVPEIVAAEKWTLADNVIQISPNEENQMQAKKVQENIEFEDVLNVIHVLCK
;
A
#
# COMPACT_ATOMS: atom_id res chain seq x y z
N MET A 1 5.14 20.26 -3.04
CA MET A 1 4.27 19.10 -3.27
C MET A 1 5.18 17.93 -3.57
N PRO A 2 4.86 16.70 -3.11
CA PRO A 2 5.70 15.53 -3.41
C PRO A 2 5.77 15.29 -4.92
N ALA A 3 6.84 14.66 -5.39
CA ALA A 3 7.04 14.40 -6.82
C ALA A 3 5.96 13.47 -7.41
N PHE A 4 5.46 12.55 -6.59
CA PHE A 4 4.38 11.63 -6.93
C PHE A 4 3.38 11.54 -5.78
N GLN A 5 2.13 11.18 -6.09
CA GLN A 5 1.05 11.12 -5.11
C GLN A 5 0.63 9.67 -4.84
N GLN A 6 0.56 9.32 -3.56
CA GLN A 6 -0.13 8.11 -3.09
C GLN A 6 -1.63 8.33 -3.05
N GLN A 7 -2.40 7.24 -3.12
CA GLN A 7 -3.85 7.32 -2.96
C GLN A 7 -4.23 7.56 -1.49
N ALA A 8 -5.30 8.31 -1.30
CA ALA A 8 -5.83 8.57 0.04
C ALA A 8 -6.57 7.33 0.55
N ILE A 9 -6.16 6.83 1.72
CA ILE A 9 -6.92 5.80 2.42
C ILE A 9 -8.14 6.47 3.06
N VAL A 10 -9.32 5.93 2.77
CA VAL A 10 -10.61 6.41 3.25
C VAL A 10 -11.38 5.26 3.89
N ASP A 11 -12.44 5.61 4.58
CA ASP A 11 -13.39 4.66 5.15
C ASP A 11 -14.81 5.17 4.89
N PHE A 12 -15.60 4.37 4.19
CA PHE A 12 -16.99 4.70 3.85
C PHE A 12 -17.87 4.92 5.09
N MET A 13 -17.49 4.40 6.25
CA MET A 13 -18.23 4.59 7.51
C MET A 13 -18.02 5.97 8.13
N THR A 14 -16.88 6.61 7.86
CA THR A 14 -16.46 7.86 8.52
C THR A 14 -16.34 9.06 7.58
N THR A 15 -16.66 8.90 6.30
CA THR A 15 -16.62 9.97 5.31
C THR A 15 -17.64 11.08 5.60
N LYS A 16 -17.22 12.35 5.45
CA LYS A 16 -18.07 13.53 5.70
C LYS A 16 -19.11 13.78 4.61
N TYR A 17 -18.81 13.38 3.38
CA TYR A 17 -19.66 13.58 2.21
C TYR A 17 -19.76 12.26 1.44
N PRO A 18 -20.57 11.31 1.94
CA PRO A 18 -20.67 9.99 1.32
C PRO A 18 -21.34 10.06 -0.05
N THR A 19 -20.79 9.34 -1.02
CA THR A 19 -21.45 9.07 -2.30
C THR A 19 -22.72 8.25 -2.09
N THR A 20 -23.59 8.19 -3.09
CA THR A 20 -24.80 7.35 -3.05
C THR A 20 -24.45 5.89 -2.73
N THR A 21 -23.40 5.36 -3.33
CA THR A 21 -22.92 3.99 -3.08
C THR A 21 -22.41 3.82 -1.65
N GLN A 22 -21.67 4.79 -1.11
CA GLN A 22 -21.21 4.75 0.29
C GLN A 22 -22.37 4.80 1.28
N GLN A 23 -23.42 5.59 1.01
CA GLN A 23 -24.63 5.62 1.84
C GLN A 23 -25.35 4.27 1.84
N GLN A 24 -25.45 3.62 0.67
CA GLN A 24 -26.02 2.28 0.57
C GLN A 24 -25.19 1.26 1.36
N LEU A 25 -23.86 1.26 1.22
CA LEU A 25 -22.98 0.38 1.98
C LEU A 25 -23.09 0.60 3.50
N GLN A 26 -23.19 1.86 3.95
CA GLN A 26 -23.40 2.18 5.36
C GLN A 26 -24.74 1.63 5.87
N SER A 27 -25.80 1.69 5.07
CA SER A 27 -27.09 1.10 5.43
C SER A 27 -27.02 -0.43 5.55
N VAL A 28 -26.31 -1.10 4.64
CA VAL A 28 -26.10 -2.56 4.67
C VAL A 28 -25.28 -2.97 5.90
N HIS A 29 -24.22 -2.23 6.20
CA HIS A 29 -23.39 -2.47 7.37
C HIS A 29 -24.20 -2.38 8.67
N ASN A 30 -25.01 -1.32 8.82
CA ASN A 30 -25.85 -1.12 10.01
C ASN A 30 -26.91 -2.22 10.20
N ASN A 31 -27.42 -2.78 9.09
CA ASN A 31 -28.40 -3.86 9.11
C ASN A 31 -27.78 -5.26 9.31
N ARG A 32 -26.46 -5.37 9.50
CA ARG A 32 -25.72 -6.64 9.66
C ARG A 32 -25.82 -7.61 8.48
N GLY A 33 -26.30 -7.15 7.32
CA GLY A 33 -26.43 -7.95 6.10
C GLY A 33 -25.15 -8.01 5.24
N PHE A 34 -24.00 -7.58 5.76
CA PHE A 34 -22.81 -7.32 4.94
C PHE A 34 -22.22 -8.57 4.25
N CYS A 35 -22.55 -9.77 4.73
CA CYS A 35 -22.11 -11.05 4.15
C CYS A 35 -23.09 -11.64 3.11
N ASP A 36 -24.10 -10.89 2.68
CA ASP A 36 -25.09 -11.35 1.71
C ASP A 36 -24.57 -11.22 0.26
N LEU A 37 -24.93 -12.20 -0.58
CA LEU A 37 -24.54 -12.26 -1.99
C LEU A 37 -24.93 -11.00 -2.78
N THR A 38 -26.05 -10.37 -2.41
CA THR A 38 -26.59 -9.16 -3.05
C THR A 38 -25.64 -7.97 -2.95
N ASN A 39 -24.70 -7.97 -2.00
CA ASN A 39 -23.78 -6.85 -1.78
C ASN A 39 -22.53 -6.92 -2.66
N VAL A 40 -22.30 -8.04 -3.36
CA VAL A 40 -21.15 -8.18 -4.26
C VAL A 40 -21.19 -7.09 -5.34
N GLU A 41 -22.32 -6.92 -6.02
CA GLU A 41 -22.48 -5.89 -7.06
C GLU A 41 -22.29 -4.48 -6.51
N LEU A 42 -22.78 -4.22 -5.28
CA LEU A 42 -22.65 -2.93 -4.62
C LEU A 42 -21.17 -2.61 -4.28
N LEU A 43 -20.43 -3.60 -3.77
CA LEU A 43 -19.00 -3.45 -3.45
C LEU A 43 -18.15 -3.34 -4.72
N GLU A 44 -18.50 -4.05 -5.80
CA GLU A 44 -17.85 -3.89 -7.11
C GLU A 44 -18.06 -2.49 -7.69
N ALA A 45 -19.28 -1.94 -7.57
CA ALA A 45 -19.57 -0.57 -7.95
C ALA A 45 -18.76 0.42 -7.11
N TYR A 46 -18.64 0.18 -5.80
CA TYR A 46 -17.82 1.03 -4.93
C TYR A 46 -16.33 0.95 -5.25
N LEU A 47 -15.79 -0.23 -5.62
CA LEU A 47 -14.42 -0.35 -6.11
C LEU A 47 -14.20 0.48 -7.39
N ALA A 48 -15.19 0.54 -8.29
CA ALA A 48 -15.11 1.40 -9.47
C ALA A 48 -15.09 2.90 -9.10
N GLU A 49 -15.88 3.33 -8.11
CA GLU A 49 -15.82 4.70 -7.57
C GLU A 49 -14.46 5.02 -6.96
N GLN A 50 -13.89 4.10 -6.16
CA GLN A 50 -12.55 4.24 -5.59
C GLN A 50 -11.49 4.47 -6.68
N LEU A 51 -11.60 3.78 -7.81
CA LEU A 51 -10.68 3.95 -8.95
C LEU A 51 -10.77 5.35 -9.57
N GLN A 52 -11.99 5.87 -9.74
CA GLN A 52 -12.21 7.21 -10.30
C GLN A 52 -11.74 8.32 -9.33
N ASN A 53 -12.04 8.14 -8.05
CA ASN A 53 -11.75 9.15 -7.02
C ASN A 53 -10.32 9.10 -6.48
N LYS A 54 -9.49 8.15 -6.94
CA LYS A 54 -8.12 7.91 -6.42
C LYS A 54 -8.06 7.70 -4.91
N THR A 55 -9.08 7.03 -4.36
CA THR A 55 -9.16 6.66 -2.95
C THR A 55 -9.01 5.15 -2.77
N VAL A 56 -8.61 4.70 -1.58
CA VAL A 56 -8.52 3.28 -1.21
C VAL A 56 -9.32 3.06 0.05
N ASP A 57 -10.33 2.20 -0.01
CA ASP A 57 -11.07 1.75 1.16
C ASP A 57 -10.70 0.30 1.47
N ILE A 58 -9.81 0.13 2.45
CA ILE A 58 -9.20 -1.18 2.75
C ILE A 58 -10.27 -2.17 3.20
N ASP A 59 -11.13 -1.77 4.13
CA ASP A 59 -12.11 -2.65 4.74
C ASP A 59 -13.18 -3.08 3.74
N ALA A 60 -13.68 -2.16 2.90
CA ALA A 60 -14.62 -2.52 1.85
C ALA A 60 -14.02 -3.50 0.83
N ASN A 61 -12.76 -3.30 0.44
CA ASN A 61 -12.09 -4.18 -0.52
C ASN A 61 -11.79 -5.58 0.06
N LEU A 62 -11.36 -5.65 1.33
CA LEU A 62 -11.18 -6.94 2.02
C LEU A 62 -12.51 -7.67 2.24
N ALA A 63 -13.59 -6.93 2.48
CA ALA A 63 -14.92 -7.51 2.56
C ALA A 63 -15.39 -8.10 1.23
N LEU A 64 -15.12 -7.44 0.11
CA LEU A 64 -15.41 -7.99 -1.22
C LEU A 64 -14.63 -9.28 -1.48
N LEU A 65 -13.34 -9.33 -1.13
CA LEU A 65 -12.56 -10.57 -1.20
C LEU A 65 -13.15 -11.67 -0.30
N LYS A 66 -13.58 -11.31 0.91
CA LYS A 66 -14.23 -12.25 1.82
C LYS A 66 -15.54 -12.80 1.24
N LEU A 67 -16.35 -11.98 0.57
CA LEU A 67 -17.55 -12.45 -0.12
C LEU A 67 -17.21 -13.42 -1.24
N TYR A 68 -16.17 -13.16 -2.03
CA TYR A 68 -15.72 -14.11 -3.05
C TYR A 68 -15.20 -15.44 -2.45
N LEU A 69 -14.63 -15.43 -1.24
CA LEU A 69 -14.27 -16.66 -0.54
C LEU A 69 -15.51 -17.45 -0.10
N VAL A 70 -16.57 -16.76 0.33
CA VAL A 70 -17.84 -17.39 0.75
C VAL A 70 -18.67 -17.86 -0.45
N TYR A 71 -18.64 -17.11 -1.55
CA TYR A 71 -19.37 -17.40 -2.78
C TYR A 71 -18.42 -17.49 -3.99
N PRO A 72 -17.62 -18.55 -4.14
CA PRO A 72 -16.59 -18.65 -5.19
C PRO A 72 -17.13 -18.51 -6.63
N ALA A 73 -18.40 -18.83 -6.84
CA ALA A 73 -19.06 -18.73 -8.15
C ALA A 73 -19.21 -17.29 -8.66
N THR A 74 -19.14 -16.29 -7.78
CA THR A 74 -19.19 -14.86 -8.17
C THR A 74 -17.81 -14.23 -8.30
N ALA A 75 -16.74 -14.96 -7.99
CA ALA A 75 -15.39 -14.44 -8.02
C ALA A 75 -14.98 -14.03 -9.43
N ASN A 76 -14.59 -12.76 -9.60
CA ASN A 76 -14.12 -12.22 -10.86
C ASN A 76 -12.63 -11.88 -10.77
N ALA A 77 -11.81 -12.55 -11.60
CA ALA A 77 -10.36 -12.36 -11.62
C ALA A 77 -9.94 -10.90 -11.89
N THR A 78 -10.67 -10.18 -12.75
CA THR A 78 -10.38 -8.77 -13.04
C THR A 78 -10.69 -7.87 -11.84
N VAL A 79 -11.75 -8.14 -11.10
CA VAL A 79 -12.09 -7.39 -9.87
C VAL A 79 -11.03 -7.65 -8.80
N VAL A 80 -10.64 -8.90 -8.60
CA VAL A 80 -9.56 -9.25 -7.65
C VAL A 80 -8.24 -8.60 -8.05
N ALA A 81 -7.89 -8.58 -9.33
CA ALA A 81 -6.70 -7.87 -9.82
C ALA A 81 -6.76 -6.36 -9.53
N LYS A 82 -7.93 -5.72 -9.67
CA LYS A 82 -8.13 -4.30 -9.29
C LYS A 82 -7.97 -4.08 -7.78
N ILE A 83 -8.47 -4.99 -6.94
CA ILE A 83 -8.27 -4.94 -5.48
C ILE A 83 -6.79 -5.06 -5.13
N LEU A 84 -6.06 -6.00 -5.74
CA LEU A 84 -4.61 -6.13 -5.57
C LEU A 84 -3.89 -4.86 -6.04
N ALA A 85 -4.33 -4.24 -7.13
CA ALA A 85 -3.78 -2.98 -7.60
C ALA A 85 -3.97 -1.87 -6.56
N LYS A 86 -5.16 -1.75 -5.97
CA LYS A 86 -5.42 -0.84 -4.86
C LYS A 86 -4.51 -1.12 -3.66
N GLY A 87 -4.25 -2.40 -3.37
CA GLY A 87 -3.26 -2.84 -2.39
C GLY A 87 -1.87 -2.29 -2.67
N ILE A 88 -1.38 -2.44 -3.91
CA ILE A 88 -0.08 -1.93 -4.35
C ILE A 88 -0.01 -0.40 -4.22
N MET A 89 -1.08 0.30 -4.60
CA MET A 89 -1.15 1.77 -4.54
C MET A 89 -1.20 2.32 -3.12
N ALA A 90 -1.49 1.48 -2.13
CA ALA A 90 -1.55 1.82 -0.71
C ALA A 90 -0.31 1.36 0.07
N ILE A 91 0.72 0.81 -0.58
CA ILE A 91 2.00 0.47 0.08
C ILE A 91 2.63 1.79 0.60
N PRO A 92 3.10 1.85 1.86
CA PRO A 92 3.56 0.76 2.74
C PRO A 92 2.52 0.11 3.66
N SER A 93 1.21 0.37 3.49
CA SER A 93 0.21 -0.34 4.29
C SER A 93 0.26 -1.86 4.08
N THR A 94 -0.25 -2.61 5.06
CA THR A 94 -0.32 -4.08 5.03
C THR A 94 -1.46 -4.62 4.15
N PHE A 95 -2.22 -3.73 3.49
CA PHE A 95 -3.41 -4.10 2.73
C PHE A 95 -3.11 -5.12 1.62
N PHE A 96 -2.07 -4.90 0.81
CA PHE A 96 -1.69 -5.84 -0.25
C PHE A 96 -1.39 -7.24 0.31
N SER A 97 -0.61 -7.31 1.39
CA SER A 97 -0.28 -8.58 2.06
C SER A 97 -1.55 -9.28 2.52
N GLY A 98 -2.46 -8.57 3.20
CA GLY A 98 -3.76 -9.10 3.61
C GLY A 98 -4.58 -9.62 2.42
N ALA A 99 -4.77 -8.80 1.39
CA ALA A 99 -5.51 -9.15 0.19
C ALA A 99 -4.96 -10.41 -0.51
N SER A 100 -3.63 -10.55 -0.60
CA SER A 100 -2.97 -11.72 -1.22
C SER A 100 -3.30 -13.06 -0.53
N THR A 101 -3.59 -13.03 0.77
CA THR A 101 -3.98 -14.22 1.55
C THR A 101 -5.45 -14.58 1.37
N MET A 102 -6.29 -13.63 0.94
CA MET A 102 -7.75 -13.78 0.85
C MET A 102 -8.24 -14.05 -0.59
N ILE A 103 -7.33 -14.36 -1.52
CA ILE A 103 -7.70 -14.69 -2.90
C ILE A 103 -8.32 -16.10 -2.95
N PRO A 104 -9.53 -16.24 -3.52
CA PRO A 104 -10.15 -17.55 -3.75
C PRO A 104 -9.31 -18.45 -4.67
N GLU A 105 -9.26 -19.74 -4.34
CA GLU A 105 -8.41 -20.72 -5.05
C GLU A 105 -8.76 -20.85 -6.53
N ASN A 106 -10.05 -20.79 -6.88
CA ASN A 106 -10.54 -20.96 -8.25
C ASN A 106 -10.08 -19.87 -9.22
N ILE A 107 -9.62 -18.72 -8.73
CA ILE A 107 -9.12 -17.61 -9.56
C ILE A 107 -7.67 -17.26 -9.26
N ARG A 108 -7.02 -17.97 -8.32
CA ARG A 108 -5.66 -17.67 -7.87
C ARG A 108 -4.64 -17.83 -9.00
N GLU A 109 -4.81 -18.87 -9.80
CA GLU A 109 -3.97 -19.20 -10.96
C GLU A 109 -4.33 -18.41 -12.22
N ASP A 110 -5.35 -17.54 -12.16
CA ASP A 110 -5.66 -16.65 -13.28
C ASP A 110 -4.42 -15.80 -13.63
N ALA A 111 -4.17 -15.66 -14.93
CA ALA A 111 -2.96 -15.00 -15.42
C ALA A 111 -2.87 -13.53 -14.96
N VAL A 112 -4.00 -12.82 -14.85
CA VAL A 112 -4.02 -11.42 -14.43
C VAL A 112 -3.74 -11.32 -12.93
N VAL A 113 -4.35 -12.21 -12.14
CA VAL A 113 -4.17 -12.26 -10.68
C VAL A 113 -2.73 -12.64 -10.33
N THR A 114 -2.18 -13.68 -10.96
CA THR A 114 -0.80 -14.15 -10.74
C THR A 114 0.22 -13.05 -11.05
N LYS A 115 0.02 -12.31 -12.16
CA LYS A 115 0.88 -11.17 -12.51
C LYS A 115 0.80 -10.05 -11.48
N MET A 116 -0.39 -9.72 -10.98
CA MET A 116 -0.56 -8.71 -9.94
C MET A 116 0.08 -9.12 -8.60
N LEU A 117 -0.06 -10.39 -8.23
CA LEU A 117 0.61 -10.95 -7.06
C LEU A 117 2.14 -10.83 -7.17
N ARG A 118 2.70 -11.22 -8.32
CA ARG A 118 4.12 -11.11 -8.60
C ARG A 118 4.60 -9.65 -8.55
N ALA A 119 3.86 -8.75 -9.17
CA ALA A 119 4.17 -7.33 -9.19
C ALA A 119 4.24 -6.73 -7.78
N GLY A 120 3.25 -7.00 -6.92
CA GLY A 120 3.27 -6.52 -5.55
C GLY A 120 4.37 -7.16 -4.70
N PHE A 121 4.67 -8.45 -4.91
CA PHE A 121 5.81 -9.11 -4.26
C PHE A 121 7.15 -8.44 -4.59
N LEU A 122 7.39 -8.12 -5.87
CA LEU A 122 8.61 -7.44 -6.31
C LEU A 122 8.75 -6.05 -5.65
N LEU A 123 7.65 -5.30 -5.55
CA LEU A 123 7.64 -4.00 -4.89
C LEU A 123 7.91 -4.10 -3.38
N GLN A 124 7.22 -5.01 -2.68
CA GLN A 124 7.45 -5.23 -1.24
C GLN A 124 8.87 -5.73 -0.93
N SER A 125 9.48 -6.45 -1.87
CA SER A 125 10.87 -6.93 -1.77
C SER A 125 11.90 -5.88 -2.23
N CYS A 126 11.47 -4.66 -2.55
CA CYS A 126 12.31 -3.58 -3.08
C CYS A 126 13.08 -3.92 -4.38
N LEU A 127 12.61 -4.92 -5.14
CA LEU A 127 13.15 -5.34 -6.44
C LEU A 127 12.54 -4.47 -7.57
N PHE A 128 12.77 -3.16 -7.49
CA PHE A 128 12.08 -2.18 -8.34
C PHE A 128 12.39 -2.33 -9.84
N GLU A 129 13.65 -2.58 -10.19
CA GLU A 129 14.05 -2.74 -11.59
C GLU A 129 13.41 -3.97 -12.25
N ASP A 130 13.26 -5.06 -11.50
CA ASP A 130 12.58 -6.26 -11.98
C ASP A 130 11.07 -6.05 -12.08
N TYR A 131 10.48 -5.29 -11.15
CA TYR A 131 9.09 -4.87 -11.26
C TYR A 131 8.81 -4.11 -12.57
N TRP A 132 9.71 -3.22 -13.00
CA TRP A 132 9.52 -2.46 -14.24
C TRP A 132 9.64 -3.31 -15.52
N LYS A 133 10.26 -4.50 -15.43
CA LYS A 133 10.31 -5.48 -16.54
C LYS A 133 9.02 -6.29 -16.66
N GLU A 134 8.26 -6.42 -15.56
CA GLU A 134 6.98 -7.10 -15.56
C GLU A 134 5.90 -6.23 -16.24
N GLU A 135 5.45 -6.65 -17.41
CA GLU A 135 4.35 -6.00 -18.09
C GLU A 135 2.98 -6.52 -17.60
N VAL A 136 2.32 -5.70 -16.77
CA VAL A 136 0.95 -5.95 -16.33
C VAL A 136 0.00 -4.99 -17.04
N ALA A 137 -0.64 -5.44 -18.11
CA ALA A 137 -1.50 -4.62 -18.98
C ALA A 137 -2.54 -3.79 -18.21
N LEU A 138 -3.20 -4.40 -17.21
CA LEU A 138 -4.21 -3.75 -16.37
C LEU A 138 -3.68 -2.46 -15.72
N THR A 139 -2.41 -2.43 -15.30
CA THR A 139 -1.83 -1.29 -14.57
C THR A 139 -1.74 -0.01 -15.40
N LYS A 140 -1.67 -0.13 -16.73
CA LYS A 140 -1.61 1.01 -17.66
C LYS A 140 -2.97 1.73 -17.75
N GLU A 141 -4.07 1.04 -17.43
CA GLU A 141 -5.43 1.56 -17.48
C GLU A 141 -5.86 2.21 -16.14
N LEU A 142 -5.16 1.93 -15.04
CA LEU A 142 -5.55 2.37 -13.70
C LEU A 142 -5.03 3.80 -13.41
N PRO A 143 -5.92 4.78 -13.17
CA PRO A 143 -5.52 6.16 -12.91
C PRO A 143 -4.64 6.29 -11.66
N GLY A 144 -3.46 6.89 -11.82
CA GLY A 144 -2.52 7.16 -10.72
C GLY A 144 -1.70 5.95 -10.25
N PHE A 145 -1.85 4.77 -10.87
CA PHE A 145 -1.13 3.55 -10.48
C PHE A 145 0.39 3.73 -10.48
N LEU A 146 0.95 4.18 -11.60
CA LEU A 146 2.39 4.38 -11.74
C LEU A 146 2.92 5.47 -10.79
N ASP A 147 2.13 6.50 -10.51
CA ASP A 147 2.53 7.56 -9.59
C ASP A 147 2.57 7.05 -8.15
N SER A 148 1.58 6.26 -7.70
CA SER A 148 1.60 5.68 -6.36
C SER A 148 2.76 4.71 -6.17
N VAL A 149 3.10 3.92 -7.19
CA VAL A 149 4.28 3.03 -7.16
C VAL A 149 5.58 3.83 -7.05
N ARG A 150 5.75 4.88 -7.87
CA ARG A 150 6.93 5.75 -7.80
C ARG A 150 7.03 6.52 -6.49
N ALA A 151 5.89 6.94 -5.92
CA ALA A 151 5.83 7.56 -4.61
C ALA A 151 6.36 6.62 -3.53
N PHE A 152 5.92 5.35 -3.53
CA PHE A 152 6.45 4.35 -2.61
C PHE A 152 7.96 4.10 -2.80
N ILE A 153 8.44 3.99 -4.04
CA ILE A 153 9.87 3.82 -4.32
C ILE A 153 10.69 4.98 -3.76
N LEU A 154 10.21 6.22 -3.92
CA LEU A 154 10.85 7.41 -3.33
C LEU A 154 10.88 7.35 -1.81
N THR A 155 9.76 6.97 -1.17
CA THR A 155 9.71 6.78 0.29
C THR A 155 10.73 5.75 0.75
N ALA A 156 10.80 4.58 0.09
CA ALA A 156 11.75 3.53 0.42
C ALA A 156 13.21 4.00 0.27
N VAL A 157 13.53 4.74 -0.80
CA VAL A 157 14.86 5.33 -1.00
C VAL A 157 15.18 6.38 0.08
N SER A 158 14.22 7.25 0.40
CA SER A 158 14.36 8.29 1.43
C SER A 158 14.73 7.70 2.80
N HIS A 159 14.18 6.55 3.14
CA HIS A 159 14.44 5.87 4.42
C HIS A 159 15.74 5.07 4.44
N SER A 160 16.23 4.59 3.29
CA SER A 160 17.33 3.61 3.23
C SER A 160 18.68 4.17 2.77
N HIS A 161 18.71 5.37 2.17
CA HIS A 161 19.93 5.92 1.57
C HIS A 161 20.19 7.34 2.07
N SER A 162 21.42 7.63 2.53
CA SER A 162 21.84 9.02 2.78
C SER A 162 22.30 9.71 1.48
N ALA A 163 22.83 8.94 0.52
CA ALA A 163 23.23 9.42 -0.79
C ALA A 163 22.99 8.36 -1.88
N ILE A 164 22.66 8.78 -3.10
CA ILE A 164 22.39 7.89 -4.24
C ILE A 164 22.79 8.55 -5.57
N SER A 165 23.32 7.78 -6.53
CA SER A 165 23.65 8.34 -7.86
C SER A 165 22.39 8.60 -8.70
N ILE A 166 22.46 9.55 -9.62
CA ILE A 166 21.36 9.86 -10.55
C ILE A 166 20.93 8.60 -11.32
N GLU A 167 21.89 7.82 -11.82
CA GLU A 167 21.65 6.64 -12.65
C GLU A 167 20.88 5.55 -11.88
N VAL A 168 21.27 5.29 -10.63
CA VAL A 168 20.61 4.27 -9.80
C VAL A 168 19.20 4.71 -9.43
N LEU A 169 19.00 5.98 -9.07
CA LEU A 169 17.65 6.49 -8.77
C LEU A 169 16.75 6.46 -10.01
N ALA A 170 17.28 6.86 -11.17
CA ALA A 170 16.56 6.83 -12.44
C ALA A 170 16.11 5.41 -12.81
N ALA A 171 16.99 4.41 -12.64
CA ALA A 171 16.69 3.00 -12.86
C ALA A 171 15.60 2.49 -11.91
N LYS A 172 15.69 2.82 -10.61
CA LYS A 172 14.69 2.41 -9.61
C LYS A 172 13.29 2.99 -9.86
N ILE A 173 13.19 4.25 -10.28
CA ILE A 173 11.90 4.93 -10.55
C ILE A 173 11.39 4.70 -11.98
N ASN A 174 12.27 4.18 -12.86
CA ASN A 174 12.04 4.03 -14.29
C ASN A 174 11.65 5.35 -14.97
N VAL A 175 12.55 6.33 -14.86
CA VAL A 175 12.46 7.64 -15.50
C VAL A 175 13.78 8.01 -16.17
N SER A 176 13.74 8.90 -17.16
CA SER A 176 14.97 9.42 -17.77
C SER A 176 15.79 10.24 -16.76
N ASN A 177 17.12 10.13 -16.83
CA ASN A 177 18.06 10.90 -16.01
C ASN A 177 17.78 12.42 -16.04
N LYS A 178 17.20 12.94 -17.14
CA LYS A 178 16.85 14.36 -17.28
C LYS A 178 15.74 14.83 -16.35
N ARG A 179 14.86 13.93 -15.90
CA ARG A 179 13.72 14.23 -15.01
C ARG A 179 14.11 14.12 -13.53
N VAL A 180 15.25 13.52 -13.23
CA VAL A 180 15.71 13.32 -11.84
C VAL A 180 15.93 14.65 -11.09
N PRO A 181 16.52 15.71 -11.68
CA PRO A 181 16.67 16.99 -10.98
C PRO A 181 15.35 17.61 -10.52
N GLU A 182 14.27 17.47 -11.30
CA GLU A 182 12.93 17.95 -10.93
C GLU A 182 12.36 17.19 -9.73
N ILE A 183 12.57 15.87 -9.70
CA ILE A 183 12.15 15.00 -8.60
C ILE A 183 12.94 15.33 -7.33
N VAL A 184 14.25 15.48 -7.45
CA VAL A 184 15.16 15.87 -6.34
C VAL A 184 14.71 17.20 -5.73
N ALA A 185 14.37 18.18 -6.55
CA ALA A 185 13.87 19.48 -6.08
C ALA A 185 12.50 19.36 -5.38
N ALA A 186 11.59 18.53 -5.90
CA ALA A 186 10.27 18.30 -5.29
C ALA A 186 10.37 17.60 -3.92
N GLU A 187 11.31 16.68 -3.76
CA GLU A 187 11.59 15.95 -2.51
C GLU A 187 12.52 16.72 -1.54
N LYS A 188 12.94 17.95 -1.91
CA LYS A 188 13.85 18.82 -1.13
C LYS A 188 15.23 18.20 -0.87
N TRP A 189 15.68 17.31 -1.76
CA TRP A 189 17.02 16.74 -1.75
C TRP A 189 18.01 17.68 -2.47
N THR A 190 19.31 17.46 -2.28
CA THR A 190 20.35 18.26 -2.94
C THR A 190 21.17 17.44 -3.92
N LEU A 191 21.73 18.09 -4.93
CA LEU A 191 22.57 17.46 -5.94
C LEU A 191 24.01 18.00 -5.80
N ALA A 192 24.98 17.10 -5.58
CA ALA A 192 26.41 17.42 -5.53
C ALA A 192 27.17 16.42 -6.41
N ASP A 193 27.89 16.91 -7.42
CA ASP A 193 28.79 16.11 -8.27
C ASP A 193 28.18 14.79 -8.79
N ASN A 194 26.96 14.85 -9.33
CA ASN A 194 26.20 13.69 -9.86
C ASN A 194 25.70 12.68 -8.81
N VAL A 195 25.80 13.04 -7.53
CA VAL A 195 25.27 12.30 -6.39
C VAL A 195 24.17 13.13 -5.71
N ILE A 196 23.03 12.49 -5.48
CA ILE A 196 21.89 13.06 -4.77
C ILE A 196 22.12 12.82 -3.29
N GLN A 197 22.07 13.89 -2.49
CA GLN A 197 22.09 13.83 -1.04
C GLN A 197 20.65 13.88 -0.54
N ILE A 198 20.25 12.84 0.17
CA ILE A 198 18.91 12.68 0.71
C ILE A 198 18.85 13.38 2.06
N SER A 199 17.78 14.14 2.30
CA SER A 199 17.61 14.85 3.56
C SER A 199 17.53 13.87 4.73
N PRO A 200 18.31 14.08 5.80
CA PRO A 200 18.27 13.22 6.97
C PRO A 200 16.87 13.19 7.58
N ASN A 201 16.37 12.00 7.89
CA ASN A 201 15.08 11.76 8.55
C ASN A 201 15.25 10.71 9.67
N GLU A 202 14.20 10.46 10.46
CA GLU A 202 14.26 9.55 11.59
C GLU A 202 14.66 8.12 11.20
N GLU A 203 14.23 7.66 10.02
CA GLU A 203 14.46 6.30 9.51
C GLU A 203 15.87 6.12 8.90
N ASN A 204 16.42 7.18 8.31
CA ASN A 204 17.69 7.17 7.59
C ASN A 204 18.88 7.57 8.49
N GLN A 205 18.62 8.11 9.69
CA GLN A 205 19.67 8.43 10.64
C GLN A 205 19.97 7.24 11.55
N MET A 206 21.25 7.05 11.85
CA MET A 206 21.68 6.08 12.85
C MET A 206 21.15 6.51 14.22
N GLN A 207 20.10 5.83 14.69
CA GLN A 207 19.58 6.00 16.04
C GLN A 207 20.34 5.06 16.99
N ALA A 208 21.18 5.64 17.85
CA ALA A 208 21.77 4.87 18.93
C ALA A 208 20.66 4.45 19.91
N LYS A 209 20.27 3.17 19.90
CA LYS A 209 19.42 2.61 20.96
C LYS A 209 20.21 2.65 22.25
N LYS A 210 19.92 3.63 23.12
CA LYS A 210 20.41 3.63 24.49
C LYS A 210 19.69 2.50 25.22
N VAL A 211 20.34 1.34 25.31
CA VAL A 211 19.89 0.26 26.19
C VAL A 211 20.26 0.68 27.60
N GLN A 212 19.36 1.43 28.22
CA GLN A 212 19.38 1.65 29.66
C GLN A 212 18.21 0.85 30.21
N GLU A 213 18.49 -0.22 30.96
CA GLU A 213 17.46 -0.93 31.70
C GLU A 213 16.93 0.03 32.78
N ASN A 214 15.73 0.56 32.55
CA ASN A 214 15.03 1.35 33.55
C ASN A 214 14.34 0.36 34.49
N ILE A 215 15.02 -0.03 35.56
CA ILE A 215 14.42 -0.81 36.63
C ILE A 215 13.70 0.19 37.54
N GLU A 216 12.38 0.19 37.51
CA GLU A 216 11.57 1.04 38.39
C GLU A 216 11.49 0.41 39.78
N PHE A 217 11.19 1.22 40.80
CA PHE A 217 11.15 0.73 42.18
C PHE A 217 10.09 -0.36 42.36
N GLU A 218 8.99 -0.25 41.63
CA GLU A 218 7.89 -1.19 41.51
C GLU A 218 8.35 -2.57 41.02
N ASP A 219 9.32 -2.62 40.09
CA ASP A 219 9.89 -3.88 39.59
C ASP A 219 10.68 -4.59 40.70
N VAL A 220 11.36 -3.83 41.54
CA VAL A 220 12.13 -4.35 42.68
C VAL A 220 11.19 -4.81 43.80
N LEU A 221 10.08 -4.11 44.04
CA LEU A 221 9.08 -4.50 45.04
C LEU A 221 8.52 -5.90 44.79
N ASN A 222 8.27 -6.26 43.53
CA ASN A 222 7.81 -7.60 43.15
C ASN A 222 8.81 -8.68 43.57
N VAL A 223 10.11 -8.43 43.39
CA VAL A 223 11.17 -9.36 43.80
C VAL A 223 11.27 -9.44 45.33
N ILE A 224 11.24 -8.30 46.02
CA ILE A 224 11.29 -8.24 47.50
C ILE A 224 10.10 -9.00 48.11
N HIS A 225 8.89 -8.83 47.56
CA HIS A 225 7.70 -9.51 48.08
C HIS A 225 7.80 -11.03 47.97
N VAL A 226 8.40 -11.54 46.88
CA VAL A 226 8.63 -12.99 46.70
C VAL A 226 9.70 -13.50 47.67
N LEU A 227 10.76 -12.73 47.92
CA LEU A 227 11.86 -13.11 48.82
C LEU A 227 11.51 -13.02 50.32
N CYS A 228 10.47 -12.27 50.69
CA CYS A 228 10.04 -12.10 52.08
C CYS A 228 8.94 -13.08 52.54
N LYS A 229 8.54 -14.05 51.71
CA LYS A 229 7.70 -15.20 52.11
C LYS A 229 8.57 -16.40 52.47
#